data_AF-A0A645BA82-F1
#
_entry.id   AF-A0A645BA82-F1
#
_cell.length_a   1.000
_cell.length_b   1.000
_cell.length_c   1.000
_cell.angle_alpha   90.00
_cell.angle_beta   90.00
_cell.angle_gamma   90.00
#
_symmetry.space_group_name_H-M   'P 1'
#
loop_
_entity.id
_entity.type
_entity.pdbx_description
1 polymer ?
#
loop_
_entity_poly.entity_id
_entity_poly.type
_entity_poly.pdbx_seq_one_letter_code
_entity_poly.pdbx_strand_id
1 'polypeptide(L)' 'MLVLTKFENVSNSAWSSLTSVNLGGRSYTVPSDALYYNKTSKQWITQDEARAFAISSTVYTDNSGYVRVVEVR' A
#
# COMPACT_ATOMS: atom_id res chain seq x y z
N MET A 1 -15.35 -6.30 13.26
CA MET A 1 -15.01 -4.90 12.86
C MET A 1 -13.68 -4.96 12.11
N LEU A 2 -13.62 -4.39 10.91
CA LEU A 2 -12.34 -4.25 10.19
C LEU A 2 -11.56 -3.11 10.82
N VAL A 3 -10.36 -3.40 11.33
CA VAL A 3 -9.43 -2.39 11.85
C VAL A 3 -8.25 -2.35 10.91
N LEU A 4 -7.88 -1.14 10.47
CA LEU A 4 -6.75 -0.92 9.59
C LEU A 4 -5.60 -0.31 10.39
N THR A 5 -4.42 -0.89 10.24
CA THR A 5 -3.16 -0.32 10.71
C THR A 5 -2.56 0.54 9.60
N LYS A 6 -2.20 1.78 9.95
CA LYS A 6 -1.63 2.75 9.02
C LYS A 6 -0.12 2.80 9.16
N PHE A 7 0.60 2.62 8.05
CA PHE A 7 2.04 2.81 7.93
C PHE A 7 2.30 4.00 7.01
N GLU A 8 2.90 5.07 7.53
CA GLU A 8 3.25 6.26 6.76
C GLU A 8 4.70 6.24 6.31
N ASN A 9 5.00 6.99 5.24
CA ASN A 9 6.35 7.14 4.69
C ASN A 9 7.01 5.79 4.34
N VAL A 10 6.21 4.84 3.86
CA VAL A 10 6.69 3.54 3.41
C VAL A 10 7.53 3.75 2.16
N SER A 11 8.84 3.53 2.30
CA SER A 11 9.81 3.56 1.20
C SER A 11 9.47 2.53 0.13
N ASN A 12 9.76 2.82 -1.13
CA ASN A 12 9.62 1.83 -2.21
C ASN A 12 10.50 0.58 -1.97
N SER A 13 11.60 0.70 -1.22
CA SER A 13 12.45 -0.45 -0.83
C SER A 13 11.79 -1.42 0.15
N ALA A 14 10.70 -1.05 0.81
CA ALA A 14 9.91 -1.97 1.63
C ALA A 14 9.14 -2.98 0.77
N TRP A 15 8.90 -2.67 -0.51
CA TRP A 15 8.18 -3.51 -1.44
C TRP A 15 9.10 -4.57 -2.02
N SER A 16 8.88 -5.82 -1.62
CA SER A 16 9.60 -6.97 -2.18
C SER A 16 9.11 -7.38 -3.57
N SER A 17 7.85 -7.06 -3.90
CA SER A 17 7.24 -7.32 -5.21
C SER A 17 6.00 -6.44 -5.41
N LEU A 18 5.24 -6.65 -6.49
CA LEU A 18 3.89 -6.08 -6.63
C LEU A 18 2.91 -6.63 -5.59
N THR A 19 3.11 -7.87 -5.17
CA THR A 19 2.18 -8.64 -4.32
C THR A 19 2.61 -8.74 -2.86
N SER A 20 3.70 -8.09 -2.46
CA SER A 20 4.29 -8.25 -1.12
C SER A 20 5.09 -7.02 -0.66
N VAL A 21 4.83 -6.57 0.57
CA VAL A 21 5.51 -5.44 1.23
C VAL A 21 5.88 -5.79 2.68
N ASN A 22 7.08 -5.40 3.12
CA ASN A 22 7.55 -5.62 4.48
C ASN A 22 7.34 -4.37 5.34
N LEU A 23 6.53 -4.49 6.39
CA LEU A 23 6.14 -3.39 7.27
C LEU A 23 6.21 -3.84 8.73
N GLY A 24 6.82 -3.05 9.60
CA GLY A 24 6.88 -3.34 11.04
C GLY A 24 7.47 -4.72 11.39
N GLY A 25 8.43 -5.22 10.59
CA GLY A 25 9.05 -6.53 10.81
C GLY A 25 8.26 -7.73 10.30
N ARG A 26 7.15 -7.53 9.58
CA ARG A 26 6.32 -8.58 8.98
C ARG A 26 6.10 -8.32 7.48
N SER A 27 5.98 -9.40 6.70
CA SER A 27 5.51 -9.33 5.31
C SER A 27 3.98 -9.33 5.22
N TYR A 28 3.43 -8.46 4.39
CA TYR A 28 2.01 -8.34 4.07
C TYR A 28 1.75 -8.70 2.62
N THR A 29 0.69 -9.47 2.39
CA THR A 29 0.24 -9.82 1.04
C THR A 29 -0.58 -8.67 0.46
N VAL A 30 -0.35 -8.35 -0.80
CA VAL A 30 -1.11 -7.34 -1.54
C VAL A 30 -2.06 -8.11 -2.46
N PRO A 31 -3.34 -8.24 -2.09
CA PRO A 31 -4.32 -8.95 -2.89
C PRO A 31 -4.74 -8.10 -4.11
N SER A 32 -5.35 -8.75 -5.11
CA SER A 32 -5.80 -8.08 -6.34
C SER A 32 -6.94 -7.08 -6.14
N ASP A 33 -7.65 -7.16 -5.01
CA ASP A 33 -8.71 -6.25 -4.62
C ASP A 33 -8.20 -5.08 -3.75
N ALA A 34 -6.88 -4.95 -3.56
CA ALA A 34 -6.30 -3.79 -2.92
C ALA A 34 -6.60 -2.51 -3.71
N LEU A 35 -6.92 -1.43 -3.01
CA LEU A 35 -7.25 -0.15 -3.62
C LEU A 35 -6.05 0.79 -3.62
N TYR A 36 -5.93 1.60 -4.67
CA TYR A 36 -4.82 2.54 -4.82
C TYR A 36 -5.37 3.95 -5.02
N TYR A 37 -4.93 4.89 -4.19
CA TYR A 37 -5.40 6.27 -4.21
C TYR A 37 -4.25 7.23 -4.43
N ASN A 38 -4.38 8.12 -5.42
CA ASN A 38 -3.48 9.24 -5.60
C ASN A 38 -4.01 10.46 -4.87
N LYS A 39 -3.29 10.88 -3.83
CA LYS A 39 -3.69 12.02 -2.99
C LYS A 39 -3.61 13.36 -3.74
N THR A 40 -2.69 13.48 -4.67
CA THR A 40 -2.44 14.70 -5.46
C THR A 40 -3.57 14.93 -6.46
N SER A 41 -3.92 13.93 -7.26
CA SER A 41 -5.03 14.02 -8.22
C SER A 41 -6.41 13.79 -7.59
N LYS A 42 -6.46 13.24 -6.36
CA LYS A 42 -7.68 12.84 -5.64
C LYS A 42 -8.50 11.78 -6.38
N GLN A 43 -7.81 10.83 -6.99
CA GLN A 43 -8.43 9.78 -7.79
C GLN A 43 -7.98 8.39 -7.35
N TRP A 44 -8.89 7.43 -7.48
CA TRP A 44 -8.52 6.02 -7.48
C TRP A 44 -7.78 5.71 -8.78
N ILE A 45 -6.67 5.00 -8.65
CA ILE A 45 -5.75 4.69 -9.74
C ILE A 45 -5.48 3.18 -9.77
N THR A 46 -4.81 2.72 -10.80
CA THR A 46 -4.34 1.34 -10.89
C THR A 46 -3.13 1.09 -9.99
N GLN A 47 -2.85 -0.18 -9.74
CA GLN A 47 -1.63 -0.59 -9.06
C GLN A 47 -0.38 -0.12 -9.82
N ASP A 48 -0.37 -0.28 -11.14
CA ASP A 48 0.79 0.07 -11.98
C ASP A 48 1.08 1.57 -11.91
N GLU A 49 0.04 2.41 -11.99
CA GLU A 49 0.18 3.86 -11.78
C GLU A 49 0.74 4.14 -10.38
N ALA A 50 0.19 3.53 -9.33
CA ALA A 50 0.64 3.78 -7.95
C ALA A 50 2.12 3.38 -7.75
N ARG A 51 2.57 2.31 -8.40
CA ARG A 51 3.96 1.84 -8.33
C ARG A 51 4.92 2.69 -9.16
N ALA A 52 4.44 3.37 -10.20
CA ALA A 52 5.26 4.27 -11.01
C ALA A 52 5.59 5.59 -10.30
N PHE A 53 4.68 6.11 -9.46
CA PHE A 53 4.82 7.45 -8.85
C PHE A 53 5.45 7.47 -7.45
N ALA A 54 5.45 6.36 -6.70
CA ALA A 54 5.74 6.42 -5.27
C ALA A 54 7.25 6.43 -4.93
N ILE A 55 7.81 7.62 -4.66
CA ILE A 55 9.03 7.77 -3.84
C ILE A 55 8.76 7.25 -2.41
N SER A 56 7.56 7.50 -1.90
CA SER A 56 7.03 6.95 -0.65
C SER A 56 5.51 6.79 -0.72
N SER A 57 4.94 5.92 0.11
CA SER A 57 3.51 5.62 0.17
C SER A 57 3.00 5.56 1.61
N THR A 58 1.68 5.68 1.79
CA THR A 58 0.99 5.29 3.02
C THR A 58 0.27 3.98 2.76
N VAL A 59 0.53 2.95 3.57
CA VAL A 59 -0.05 1.62 3.41
C VAL A 59 -0.98 1.32 4.58
N TYR A 60 -2.18 0.83 4.26
CA TYR A 60 -3.17 0.40 5.24
C TYR A 60 -3.32 -1.11 5.18
N THR A 61 -3.11 -1.78 6.30
CA THR A 61 -3.18 -3.24 6.39
C THR A 61 -4.26 -3.68 7.37
N ASP A 62 -4.83 -4.86 7.14
CA ASP A 62 -5.68 -5.51 8.14
C ASP A 62 -4.86 -6.39 9.10
N ASN A 63 -5.53 -6.90 10.13
CA ASN A 63 -4.93 -7.79 11.12
C ASN A 63 -4.64 -9.20 10.56
N SER A 64 -5.25 -9.56 9.43
CA SER A 64 -5.04 -10.85 8.76
C SER A 64 -3.73 -10.89 7.96
N GLY A 65 -3.10 -9.74 7.71
CA GLY A 65 -1.84 -9.66 6.97
C GLY A 65 -1.99 -9.24 5.52
N TYR A 66 -3.11 -8.62 5.16
CA TYR A 66 -3.35 -8.09 3.82
C TYR A 66 -3.25 -6.58 3.79
N VAL A 67 -2.63 -6.06 2.73
CA VAL A 67 -2.78 -4.67 2.33
C VAL A 67 -4.19 -4.46 1.79
N ARG A 68 -4.86 -3.39 2.24
CA ARG A 68 -6.21 -3.03 1.79
C ARG A 68 -6.20 -1.75 0.96
N VAL A 69 -5.36 -0.79 1.34
CA VAL A 69 -5.24 0.48 0.62
C VAL A 69 -3.78 0.91 0.55
N VAL A 70 -3.38 1.46 -0.59
CA VAL A 70 -2.12 2.17 -0.77
C VAL A 70 -2.43 3.59 -1.23
N GLU A 71 -2.00 4.58 -0.47
CA GLU A 71 -2.08 5.99 -0.84
C GLU A 71 -0.71 6.49 -1.29
N VAL A 72 -0.65 7.09 -2.48
CA VAL A 72 0.55 7.69 -3.08
C VAL A 72 0.38 9.20 -3.24
N ARG A 73 1.48 9.91 -3.46
CA ARG A 73 1.50 11.35 -3.72
C ARG A 73 2.05 11.62 -5.11
#